data_AF-A0A832JHB6-F1
#
_entry.id   AF-A0A832JHB6-F1
#
_cell.length_a   1.000
_cell.length_b   1.000
_cell.length_c   1.000
_cell.angle_alpha   90.00
_cell.angle_beta   90.00
_cell.angle_gamma   90.00
#
_symmetry.space_group_name_H-M   'P 1'
#
loop_
_entity.id
_entity.type
_entity.pdbx_description
1 polymer ?
#
loop_
_entity_poly.entity_id
_entity_poly.type
_entity_poly.pdbx_seq_one_letter_code
_entity_poly.pdbx_strand_id
1 'polypeptide(L)'
;MASLIDETLWRRYWEVLLLVHALPQPPQIDGRLEEWRPFHRLPSLEGLEGRRPFAHFFLGWHPSGLSFAIAVLEAAVRHQGTLTLEVFLDTQPQPEGKWSETCHHFLFRLRDRRGWAARPSAWSRSSETEGLERRPDIPTAGLSQPEGYTAEFFLPTPAL
;
A
#
# COMPACT_ATOMS: atom_id res chain seq x y z
N MET A 1 -26.66 6.32 -23.45
CA MET A 1 -26.28 6.27 -22.02
C MET A 1 -25.01 5.44 -21.86
N ALA A 2 -23.86 6.04 -22.17
CA ALA A 2 -22.55 5.54 -21.79
C ALA A 2 -21.88 6.73 -21.10
N SER A 3 -21.74 6.66 -19.78
CA SER A 3 -21.08 7.69 -18.99
C SER A 3 -19.59 7.59 -19.26
N LEU A 4 -19.02 8.67 -19.79
CA LEU A 4 -17.59 8.92 -19.88
C LEU A 4 -16.92 8.58 -18.54
N ILE A 5 -16.02 7.60 -18.56
CA ILE A 5 -14.91 7.57 -17.61
C ILE A 5 -13.93 8.60 -18.15
N ASP A 6 -13.86 9.72 -17.44
CA ASP A 6 -12.93 10.80 -17.73
C ASP A 6 -11.49 10.29 -17.56
N GLU A 7 -10.77 10.10 -18.67
CA GLU A 7 -9.38 9.67 -18.74
C GLU A 7 -8.38 10.72 -18.22
N THR A 8 -8.85 11.89 -17.74
CA THR A 8 -7.99 12.97 -17.24
C THR A 8 -7.71 12.93 -15.72
N LEU A 9 -7.99 11.82 -15.04
CA LEU A 9 -7.65 11.65 -13.62
C LEU A 9 -6.13 11.43 -13.40
N TRP A 10 -5.39 12.53 -13.55
CA TRP A 10 -4.28 12.98 -12.70
C TRP A 10 -3.30 11.89 -12.20
N ARG A 11 -2.43 11.39 -13.08
CA ARG A 11 -1.18 10.75 -12.66
C ARG A 11 -0.07 11.80 -12.60
N ARG A 12 -0.05 12.60 -11.53
CA ARG A 12 1.14 13.38 -11.16
C ARG A 12 2.04 12.48 -10.33
N TYR A 13 3.03 11.89 -10.98
CA TYR A 13 4.10 11.17 -10.31
C TYR A 13 5.05 12.19 -9.67
N TRP A 14 5.29 12.03 -8.38
CA TRP A 14 6.30 12.81 -7.66
C TRP A 14 7.38 11.83 -7.23
N GLU A 15 8.62 12.07 -7.64
CA GLU A 15 9.77 11.32 -7.17
C GLU A 15 10.22 11.93 -5.84
N VAL A 16 10.08 11.17 -4.76
CA VAL A 16 10.60 11.54 -3.45
C VAL A 16 11.61 10.47 -3.04
N LEU A 17 12.86 10.87 -2.84
CA LEU A 17 13.86 10.03 -2.20
C LEU A 17 13.50 9.89 -0.72
N LEU A 18 12.96 8.73 -0.36
CA LEU A 18 12.58 8.42 1.01
C LEU A 18 13.61 7.48 1.62
N LEU A 19 14.17 7.88 2.77
CA LEU A 19 14.98 6.98 3.58
C LEU A 19 14.04 5.93 4.20
N VAL A 20 14.19 4.68 3.78
CA VAL A 20 13.47 3.55 4.37
C VAL A 20 14.34 2.92 5.45
N HIS A 21 13.81 2.88 6.66
CA HIS A 21 14.53 2.33 7.81
C HIS A 21 14.47 0.79 7.82
N ALA A 22 15.59 0.18 8.21
CA ALA A 22 15.66 -1.25 8.43
C ALA A 22 14.88 -1.64 9.69
N LEU A 23 14.13 -2.74 9.60
CA LEU A 23 13.50 -3.39 10.73
C LEU A 23 14.45 -4.46 11.28
N PRO A 24 14.62 -4.56 12.61
CA PRO A 24 15.47 -5.61 13.20
C PRO A 24 14.89 -7.01 13.00
N GLN A 25 13.57 -7.10 12.85
CA GLN A 25 12.80 -8.29 12.48
C GLN A 25 11.55 -7.86 11.72
N PRO A 26 10.99 -8.69 10.83
CA PRO A 26 9.69 -8.42 10.23
C PRO A 26 8.61 -8.27 11.31
N PRO A 27 7.66 -7.34 11.15
CA PRO A 27 6.56 -7.19 12.08
C PRO A 27 5.63 -8.40 11.96
N GLN A 28 4.95 -8.72 13.04
CA GLN A 28 3.89 -9.70 13.02
C GLN A 28 2.69 -9.12 12.25
N ILE A 29 2.31 -9.77 11.16
CA ILE A 29 1.20 -9.30 10.31
C ILE A 29 -0.13 -9.66 10.98
N ASP A 30 -0.60 -8.80 11.88
CA ASP A 30 -1.84 -8.98 12.65
C ASP A 30 -2.79 -7.76 12.60
N GLY A 31 -2.36 -6.70 11.90
CA GLY A 31 -3.09 -5.46 11.71
C GLY A 31 -2.81 -4.43 12.80
N ARG A 32 -1.98 -4.70 13.82
CA ARG A 32 -1.65 -3.77 14.90
C ARG A 32 -0.38 -3.01 14.58
N LEU A 33 -0.39 -1.71 14.87
CA LEU A 33 0.74 -0.84 14.50
C LEU A 33 1.76 -0.61 15.63
N GLU A 34 1.77 -1.45 16.67
CA GLU A 34 2.57 -1.25 17.88
C GLU A 34 4.08 -1.37 17.60
N GLU A 35 4.46 -2.19 16.62
CA GLU A 35 5.85 -2.40 16.18
C GLU A 35 6.37 -1.24 15.31
N TRP A 36 5.45 -0.43 14.77
CA TRP A 36 5.77 0.65 13.85
C TRP A 36 6.14 1.93 14.58
N ARG A 37 7.45 2.18 14.67
CA ARG A 37 7.98 3.43 15.23
C ARG A 37 7.70 4.65 14.32
N PRO A 38 7.65 5.87 14.87
CA PRO A 38 7.39 7.09 14.10
C PRO A 38 8.33 7.31 12.91
N PHE A 39 9.58 6.85 12.97
CA PHE A 39 10.54 6.99 11.87
C PHE A 39 10.29 6.03 10.70
N HIS A 40 9.46 4.99 10.85
CA HIS A 40 9.00 4.18 9.72
C HIS A 40 7.85 4.83 8.96
N ARG A 41 7.27 5.91 9.51
CA ARG A 41 6.16 6.60 8.88
C ARG A 41 6.64 7.41 7.69
N LEU A 42 6.02 7.20 6.54
CA LEU A 42 6.27 7.99 5.35
C LEU A 42 5.70 9.41 5.51
N PRO A 43 6.30 10.43 4.86
CA PRO A 43 5.70 11.76 4.78
C PRO A 43 4.27 11.71 4.25
N SER A 44 3.45 12.68 4.65
CA SER A 44 2.08 12.78 4.13
C SER A 44 2.11 12.96 2.61
N LEU A 45 1.59 11.97 1.88
CA LEU A 45 1.54 11.99 0.42
C LEU A 45 0.58 13.08 -0.10
N GLU A 46 -0.37 13.54 0.71
CA GLU A 46 -1.37 14.55 0.34
C GLU A 46 -0.93 16.00 0.52
N GLY A 47 0.20 16.23 1.21
CA GLY A 47 0.77 17.57 1.33
C GLY A 47 1.09 18.20 -0.03
N LEU A 48 1.17 17.38 -1.09
CA LEU A 48 1.46 17.78 -2.47
C LEU A 48 0.24 18.37 -3.21
N GLU A 49 -0.98 18.14 -2.74
CA GLU A 49 -2.22 18.61 -3.39
C GLU A 49 -3.09 19.52 -2.51
N GLY A 50 -2.59 19.91 -1.32
CA GLY A 50 -3.34 20.75 -0.37
C GLY A 50 -4.53 20.04 0.27
N ARG A 51 -4.58 18.70 0.22
CA ARG A 51 -5.63 17.87 0.82
C ARG A 51 -5.27 17.47 2.25
N ARG A 52 -6.29 17.19 3.07
CA ARG A 52 -6.10 16.72 4.45
C ARG A 52 -5.74 15.23 4.44
N PRO A 53 -4.69 14.80 5.17
CA PRO A 53 -4.28 13.39 5.27
C PRO A 53 -5.45 12.45 5.51
N PHE A 54 -5.66 11.47 4.63
CA PHE A 54 -6.67 10.42 4.79
C PHE A 54 -6.11 9.15 5.46
N ALA A 55 -4.78 8.99 5.44
CA ALA A 55 -4.09 7.84 6.03
C ALA A 55 -2.66 8.18 6.48
N HIS A 56 -2.10 7.31 7.31
CA HIS A 56 -0.67 7.25 7.61
C HIS A 56 -0.09 5.98 7.02
N PHE A 57 0.97 6.12 6.24
CA PHE A 57 1.68 5.02 5.63
C PHE A 57 2.97 4.76 6.39
N PHE A 58 3.31 3.49 6.54
CA PHE A 58 4.56 3.05 7.14
C PHE A 58 5.24 2.07 6.20
N LEU A 59 6.56 2.15 6.16
CA LEU A 59 7.41 1.31 5.34
C LEU A 59 8.67 0.95 6.11
N GLY A 60 9.02 -0.33 6.07
CA GLY A 60 10.26 -0.84 6.64
C GLY A 60 10.78 -2.00 5.80
N TRP A 61 12.09 -2.20 5.81
CA TRP A 61 12.72 -3.29 5.08
C TRP A 61 13.48 -4.22 6.02
N HIS A 62 13.52 -5.49 5.66
CA HIS A 62 14.33 -6.53 6.30
C HIS A 62 14.91 -7.44 5.20
N PRO A 63 16.02 -8.16 5.39
CA PRO A 63 16.54 -9.08 4.38
C PRO A 63 15.54 -10.12 3.85
N SER A 64 14.50 -10.44 4.63
CA SER A 64 13.44 -11.36 4.21
C SER A 64 12.33 -10.71 3.38
N GLY A 65 12.26 -9.38 3.29
CA GLY A 65 11.25 -8.68 2.50
C GLY A 65 10.94 -7.25 2.93
N LEU A 66 9.90 -6.68 2.32
CA LEU A 66 9.38 -5.35 2.62
C LEU A 66 8.08 -5.45 3.42
N SER A 67 7.98 -4.63 4.47
CA SER A 67 6.76 -4.52 5.26
C SER A 67 6.11 -3.17 4.99
N PHE A 68 4.79 -3.19 4.84
CA PHE A 68 3.96 -2.00 4.67
C PHE A 68 2.88 -2.00 5.73
N ALA A 69 2.56 -0.81 6.25
CA ALA A 69 1.35 -0.64 7.02
C ALA A 69 0.63 0.66 6.67
N ILE A 70 -0.67 0.65 6.91
CA ILE A 70 -1.55 1.79 6.71
C ILE A 70 -2.45 1.96 7.93
N ALA A 71 -2.57 3.18 8.42
CA ALA A 71 -3.61 3.60 9.36
C ALA A 71 -4.54 4.58 8.65
N VAL A 72 -5.74 4.13 8.31
CA VAL A 72 -6.75 4.97 7.63
C VAL A 72 -7.54 5.74 8.67
N LEU A 73 -7.62 7.05 8.50
CA LEU A 73 -8.27 7.96 9.45
C LEU A 73 -9.78 8.07 9.17
N GLU A 74 -10.60 8.24 10.22
CA GLU A 74 -12.07 8.23 10.19
C GLU A 74 -12.70 9.09 9.07
N ALA A 75 -12.12 10.25 8.79
CA ALA A 75 -12.59 11.17 7.74
C ALA A 75 -12.61 10.53 6.34
N ALA A 76 -11.75 9.55 6.09
CA ALA A 76 -11.65 8.80 4.85
C ALA A 76 -12.62 7.62 4.77
N VAL A 77 -13.02 7.07 5.92
CA VAL A 77 -13.82 5.84 6.05
C VAL A 77 -15.30 6.09 5.75
N ARG A 78 -15.74 7.37 5.73
CA ARG A 78 -17.11 7.74 5.33
C ARG A 78 -17.41 7.46 3.85
N HIS A 79 -16.40 7.13 3.04
CA HIS A 79 -16.60 6.71 1.65
C HIS A 79 -17.07 5.24 1.59
N GLN A 80 -18.32 5.04 1.18
CA GLN A 80 -18.83 3.71 0.82
C GLN A 80 -18.04 3.17 -0.38
N GLY A 81 -17.11 2.24 -0.16
CA GLY A 81 -16.28 1.72 -1.25
C GLY A 81 -15.22 0.72 -0.80
N THR A 82 -14.53 0.12 -1.78
CA THR A 82 -13.31 -0.65 -1.54
C THR A 82 -12.14 0.32 -1.58
N LEU A 83 -11.41 0.48 -0.47
CA LEU A 83 -10.13 1.19 -0.52
C LEU A 83 -9.11 0.25 -1.16
N THR A 84 -8.26 0.81 -2.02
CA THR A 84 -7.19 0.05 -2.65
C THR A 84 -5.88 0.77 -2.43
N LEU A 85 -4.88 0.04 -1.95
CA LEU A 85 -3.50 0.49 -1.92
C LEU A 85 -2.78 -0.15 -3.10
N GLU A 86 -2.24 0.67 -3.98
CA GLU A 86 -1.39 0.22 -5.08
C GLU A 86 0.07 0.47 -4.72
N VAL A 87 0.88 -0.57 -4.76
CA VAL A 87 2.32 -0.49 -4.55
C VAL A 87 3.01 -0.88 -5.84
N PHE A 88 3.99 -0.08 -6.18
CA PHE A 88 4.73 -0.17 -7.40
C PHE A 88 6.19 -0.19 -7.01
N LEU A 89 6.84 -1.34 -7.21
CA LEU A 89 8.20 -1.56 -6.76
C LEU A 89 9.07 -1.93 -7.94
N ASP A 90 10.08 -1.11 -8.21
CA ASP A 90 11.17 -1.48 -9.10
C ASP A 90 12.36 -1.95 -8.26
N THR A 91 12.81 -3.17 -8.49
CA THR A 91 13.95 -3.76 -7.77
C THR A 91 15.28 -3.42 -8.44
N GLN A 92 15.26 -2.83 -9.63
CA GLN A 92 16.44 -2.37 -10.36
C GLN A 92 16.50 -0.83 -10.37
N PRO A 93 17.69 -0.23 -10.24
CA PRO A 93 17.85 1.21 -10.44
C PRO A 93 17.57 1.54 -11.91
N GLN A 94 16.50 2.32 -12.15
CA GLN A 94 16.16 2.77 -13.50
C GLN A 94 16.63 4.20 -13.74
N PRO A 95 17.08 4.54 -14.97
CA PRO A 95 17.15 5.92 -15.40
C PRO A 95 15.73 6.54 -15.41
N GLU A 96 15.63 7.76 -14.94
CA GLU A 96 14.41 8.49 -14.54
C GLU A 96 13.16 8.26 -15.42
N GLY A 97 12.00 8.12 -14.75
CA GLY A 97 10.68 8.33 -15.34
C GLY A 97 10.05 7.17 -16.13
N LYS A 98 10.64 5.97 -16.19
CA LYS A 98 10.02 4.81 -16.84
C LYS A 98 9.88 3.60 -15.92
N TRP A 99 8.67 3.07 -15.90
CA TRP A 99 8.35 1.73 -15.40
C TRP A 99 9.16 0.71 -16.19
N SER A 100 9.99 -0.07 -15.50
CA SER A 100 10.75 -1.13 -16.15
C SER A 100 9.96 -2.43 -16.26
N GLU A 101 10.50 -3.37 -17.03
CA GLU A 101 10.02 -4.75 -17.06
C GLU A 101 10.18 -5.44 -15.69
N THR A 102 11.06 -4.94 -14.83
CA THR A 102 11.28 -5.42 -13.45
C THR A 102 10.43 -4.68 -12.42
N CYS A 103 9.46 -3.86 -12.86
CA CYS A 103 8.54 -3.22 -11.94
C CYS A 103 7.38 -4.16 -11.59
N HIS A 104 7.23 -4.43 -10.30
CA HIS A 104 6.15 -5.22 -9.73
C HIS A 104 5.00 -4.30 -9.31
N HIS A 105 3.80 -4.59 -9.82
CA HIS A 105 2.58 -3.91 -9.37
C HIS A 105 1.83 -4.81 -8.39
N PHE A 106 1.72 -4.37 -7.14
CA PHE A 106 0.90 -5.01 -6.12
C PHE A 106 -0.36 -4.18 -5.87
N LEU A 107 -1.50 -4.86 -5.81
CA LEU A 107 -2.80 -4.28 -5.50
C LEU A 107 -3.32 -4.88 -4.20
N PHE A 108 -3.48 -4.05 -3.18
CA PHE A 108 -4.00 -4.45 -1.88
C PHE A 108 -5.42 -3.92 -1.68
N ARG A 109 -6.40 -4.81 -1.66
CA ARG A 109 -7.81 -4.42 -1.48
C ARG A 109 -8.18 -4.44 -0.01
N LEU A 110 -8.54 -3.28 0.52
CA LEU A 110 -9.00 -3.05 1.88
C LEU A 110 -10.53 -2.94 1.85
N ARG A 111 -11.18 -4.04 2.21
CA ARG A 111 -12.65 -4.12 2.14
C ARG A 111 -13.24 -3.77 3.50
N ASP A 112 -13.95 -2.64 3.56
CA ASP A 112 -14.89 -2.41 4.64
C ASP A 112 -16.13 -3.28 4.41
N ARG A 113 -16.33 -4.29 5.26
CA ARG A 113 -17.65 -4.89 5.45
C ARG A 113 -18.04 -4.54 6.87
N ARG A 114 -19.00 -3.62 7.03
CA ARG A 114 -19.73 -3.30 8.27
C ARG A 114 -19.49 -4.35 9.38
N GLY A 115 -18.52 -4.08 10.26
CA GLY A 115 -18.26 -4.88 11.46
C GLY A 115 -17.30 -6.08 11.32
N TRP A 116 -16.67 -6.30 10.17
CA TRP A 116 -15.65 -7.34 9.97
C TRP A 116 -14.35 -6.69 9.57
N ALA A 117 -13.27 -7.09 10.27
CA ALA A 117 -11.88 -6.72 9.97
C ALA A 117 -11.66 -6.58 8.46
N ALA A 118 -11.03 -5.48 8.04
CA ALA A 118 -10.51 -5.36 6.69
C ALA A 118 -9.77 -6.67 6.41
N ARG A 119 -10.28 -7.48 5.47
CA ARG A 119 -9.58 -8.67 5.00
C ARG A 119 -8.78 -8.21 3.80
N PRO A 120 -7.56 -7.68 4.01
CA PRO A 120 -6.71 -7.36 2.89
C PRO A 120 -6.54 -8.59 2.00
N SER A 121 -6.40 -8.32 0.71
CA SER A 121 -5.96 -9.33 -0.24
C SER A 121 -4.92 -8.69 -1.13
N ALA A 122 -3.81 -9.40 -1.31
CA ALA A 122 -2.76 -9.01 -2.23
C ALA A 122 -3.04 -9.60 -3.61
N TRP A 123 -2.77 -8.80 -4.62
CA TRP A 123 -2.77 -9.18 -6.01
C TRP A 123 -1.49 -8.65 -6.63
N SER A 124 -0.94 -9.32 -7.61
CA SER A 124 0.23 -8.84 -8.35
C SER A 124 0.01 -8.90 -9.84
N ARG A 125 0.73 -8.05 -10.56
CA ARG A 125 0.91 -8.13 -12.00
C ARG A 125 2.38 -7.87 -12.31
N SER A 126 2.94 -8.69 -13.20
CA SER A 126 4.24 -8.42 -13.84
C SER A 126 4.02 -7.72 -15.18
N SER A 127 5.08 -7.10 -15.70
CA SER A 127 5.10 -6.53 -17.05
C SER A 127 4.73 -7.55 -18.14
N GLU A 128 5.00 -8.84 -17.90
CA GLU A 128 4.78 -9.95 -18.83
C GLU A 128 3.35 -10.53 -18.80
N THR A 129 2.60 -10.27 -17.73
CA THR A 129 1.27 -10.89 -17.52
C THR A 129 0.13 -9.90 -17.79
N GLU A 130 -0.79 -10.26 -18.69
CA GLU A 130 -2.05 -9.55 -18.88
C GLU A 130 -3.06 -9.90 -17.77
N GLY A 131 -2.99 -9.20 -16.64
CA GLY A 131 -4.01 -9.29 -15.58
C GLY A 131 -3.46 -9.19 -14.17
N LEU A 132 -4.37 -9.04 -13.20
CA LEU A 132 -4.06 -9.12 -11.78
C LEU A 132 -4.28 -10.54 -11.28
N GLU A 133 -3.24 -11.15 -10.73
CA GLU A 133 -3.30 -12.48 -10.13
C GLU A 133 -3.36 -12.37 -8.61
N ARG A 134 -4.17 -13.21 -7.97
CA ARG A 134 -4.28 -13.21 -6.51
C ARG A 134 -3.03 -13.86 -5.90
N ARG A 135 -2.48 -13.25 -4.85
CA ARG A 135 -1.28 -13.70 -4.14
C ARG A 135 -1.58 -14.13 -2.72
N PRO A 136 -2.05 -15.37 -2.49
CA PRO A 136 -2.32 -15.89 -1.15
C PRO A 136 -1.05 -16.13 -0.33
N ASP A 137 0.11 -16.18 -0.98
CA ASP A 137 1.45 -16.29 -0.42
C ASP A 137 1.94 -15.02 0.27
N ILE A 138 1.33 -13.87 -0.02
CA ILE A 138 1.65 -12.58 0.58
C ILE A 138 0.84 -12.42 1.87
N PRO A 139 1.48 -12.41 3.06
CA PRO A 139 0.77 -12.22 4.32
C PRO A 139 0.14 -10.84 4.39
N THR A 140 -1.11 -10.79 4.81
CA THR A 140 -1.85 -9.54 4.97
C THR A 140 -2.78 -9.64 6.18
N ALA A 141 -2.92 -8.56 6.94
CA ALA A 141 -3.83 -8.49 8.07
C ALA A 141 -4.43 -7.09 8.20
N GLY A 142 -5.62 -6.99 8.78
CA GLY A 142 -6.26 -5.71 9.00
C GLY A 142 -7.14 -5.75 10.24
N LEU A 143 -7.28 -4.59 10.89
CA LEU A 143 -8.04 -4.43 12.11
C LEU A 143 -8.92 -3.18 12.00
N SER A 144 -10.22 -3.35 12.21
CA SER A 144 -11.15 -2.22 12.33
C SER A 144 -11.06 -1.62 13.73
N GLN A 145 -11.06 -0.30 13.81
CA GLN A 145 -11.00 0.47 15.06
C GLN A 145 -12.12 1.53 15.05
N PRO A 146 -12.51 2.10 16.20
CA PRO A 146 -13.52 3.17 16.24
C PRO A 146 -13.17 4.36 15.34
N GLU A 147 -11.88 4.71 15.28
CA GLU A 147 -11.34 5.87 14.56
C GLU A 147 -10.95 5.56 13.10
N GLY A 148 -11.24 4.35 12.61
CA GLY A 148 -10.92 3.93 11.24
C GLY A 148 -10.46 2.48 11.17
N TYR A 149 -9.39 2.20 10.44
CA TYR A 149 -8.82 0.85 10.42
C TYR A 149 -7.35 0.86 10.06
N THR A 150 -6.68 -0.22 10.44
CA THR A 150 -5.28 -0.46 10.16
C THR A 150 -5.14 -1.69 9.28
N ALA A 151 -4.09 -1.73 8.48
CA ALA A 151 -3.71 -2.92 7.75
C ALA A 151 -2.20 -3.02 7.58
N GLU A 152 -1.72 -4.26 7.49
CA GLU A 152 -0.33 -4.62 7.35
C GLU A 152 -0.16 -5.63 6.21
N PHE A 153 0.98 -5.53 5.55
CA PHE A 153 1.35 -6.34 4.40
C PHE A 153 2.83 -6.68 4.48
N PHE A 154 3.18 -7.89 4.09
CA PHE A 154 4.58 -8.30 3.96
C PHE A 154 4.84 -8.86 2.57
N LEU A 155 5.70 -8.19 1.80
CA LEU A 155 6.19 -8.66 0.52
C LEU A 155 7.50 -9.42 0.75
N PRO A 156 7.48 -10.77 0.75
CA PRO A 156 8.70 -11.54 0.99
C PRO A 156 9.66 -11.39 -0.21
N THR A 157 10.97 -11.45 0.03
CA THR A 157 12.00 -11.30 -1.02
C THR A 157 11.76 -12.21 -2.25
N PRO A 158 11.33 -13.49 -2.12
CA PRO A 158 11.00 -14.31 -3.29
C PRO A 158 9.79 -13.87 -4.12
N ALA A 159 9.00 -12.91 -3.64
CA ALA A 159 7.89 -12.31 -4.37
C ALA A 159 8.26 -10.99 -5.08
N LEU A 160 9.47 -10.48 -4.82
CA LEU A 160 10.09 -9.31 -5.45
C LEU A 160 11.10 -9.76 -6.51
#